data_AF-A0A957T485-F1
#
_entry.id   AF-A0A957T485-F1
#
_cell.length_a   1.000
_cell.length_b   1.000
_cell.length_c   1.000
_cell.angle_alpha   90.00
_cell.angle_beta   90.00
_cell.angle_gamma   90.00
#
_symmetry.space_group_name_H-M   'P 1'
#
loop_
_entity.id
_entity.type
_entity.pdbx_description
1 polymer ?
#
loop_
_entity_poly.entity_id
_entity_poly.type
_entity_poly.pdbx_seq_one_letter_code
_entity_poly.pdbx_strand_id
1 'polypeptide(L)'
;MKHSPTRRILFLTTPQSYRTAAFVEAAKRLEIETLLAVDLPKQLAEEWKQRLGVDFHRPEDAAAQIASALAERPVDAILSLDDSGSLGAAAASQRLGLPHNAPAAAEAARNKLVMRRMLRAGGVASPRFQDFRTTDDLAQVADVVETSIDYPCVVKPVDLNGSRGVIRANDRAEFLAAARRLLRMLGAEPPRPFLVESYIPGVEVALEGILDNGRLQVLALFDKPDPLEGPFFEETIYV
;
A
#
# COMPACT_ATOMS: atom_id res chain seq x y z
N MET A 1 4.44 -33.31 -31.03
CA MET A 1 3.77 -32.63 -29.90
C MET A 1 4.42 -31.27 -29.74
N LYS A 2 3.71 -30.17 -30.03
CA LYS A 2 4.25 -28.82 -29.79
C LYS A 2 4.25 -28.60 -28.28
N HIS A 3 5.42 -28.45 -27.66
CA HIS A 3 5.51 -28.01 -26.26
C HIS A 3 4.75 -26.68 -26.17
N SER A 4 3.69 -26.63 -25.36
CA SER A 4 3.11 -25.34 -24.98
C SER A 4 4.21 -24.54 -24.28
N PRO A 5 4.39 -23.24 -24.58
CA PRO A 5 5.37 -22.44 -23.85
C PRO A 5 5.05 -22.51 -22.36
N THR A 6 6.07 -22.82 -21.55
CA THR A 6 5.96 -22.88 -20.09
C THR A 6 5.56 -21.50 -19.58
N ARG A 7 4.34 -21.38 -19.03
CA ARG A 7 3.90 -20.12 -18.42
C ARG A 7 4.70 -19.87 -17.15
N ARG A 8 5.12 -18.62 -16.92
CA ARG A 8 5.95 -18.25 -15.78
C ARG A 8 5.48 -16.97 -15.14
N ILE A 9 5.43 -16.95 -13.80
CA ILE A 9 5.08 -15.76 -13.02
C ILE A 9 6.21 -15.46 -12.03
N LEU A 10 6.54 -14.18 -11.87
CA LEU A 10 7.38 -13.70 -10.77
C LEU A 10 6.48 -13.20 -9.63
N PHE A 11 6.64 -13.77 -8.43
CA PHE A 11 6.04 -13.22 -7.23
C PHE A 11 7.01 -12.31 -6.49
N LEU A 12 6.54 -11.10 -6.13
CA LEU A 12 7.21 -10.21 -5.17
C LEU A 12 6.67 -10.51 -3.78
N THR A 13 7.56 -10.84 -2.85
CA THR A 13 7.20 -11.29 -1.50
C THR A 13 8.20 -10.77 -0.47
N THR A 14 7.82 -10.81 0.80
CA THR A 14 8.73 -10.63 1.94
C THR A 14 9.19 -11.98 2.50
N PRO A 15 10.33 -12.06 3.24
CA PRO A 15 10.87 -13.31 3.76
C PRO A 15 9.94 -14.12 4.69
N GLN A 16 8.99 -13.44 5.35
CA GLN A 16 8.08 -14.04 6.35
C GLN A 16 6.61 -14.03 5.90
N SER A 17 6.36 -13.83 4.61
CA SER A 17 4.98 -13.79 4.10
C SER A 17 4.30 -15.14 4.25
N TYR A 18 3.19 -15.17 5.01
CA TYR A 18 2.32 -16.34 5.13
C TYR A 18 1.57 -16.65 3.82
N ARG A 19 1.52 -15.70 2.88
CA ARG A 19 0.76 -15.80 1.63
C ARG A 19 1.50 -16.62 0.57
N THR A 20 2.83 -16.63 0.61
CA THR A 20 3.67 -17.19 -0.47
C THR A 20 3.38 -18.65 -0.77
N ALA A 21 3.20 -19.47 0.28
CA ALA A 21 2.88 -20.89 0.10
C ALA A 21 1.57 -21.09 -0.67
N ALA A 22 0.52 -20.32 -0.35
CA ALA A 22 -0.79 -20.43 -1.02
C ALA A 22 -0.71 -20.05 -2.50
N PHE A 23 0.04 -19.00 -2.85
CA PHE A 23 0.22 -18.58 -4.25
C PHE A 23 1.09 -19.56 -5.06
N VAL A 24 2.15 -20.10 -4.46
CA VAL A 24 2.98 -21.13 -5.10
C VAL A 24 2.19 -22.43 -5.32
N GLU A 25 1.40 -22.85 -4.33
CA GLU A 25 0.48 -23.99 -4.42
C GLU A 25 -0.54 -23.79 -5.54
N ALA A 26 -1.15 -22.60 -5.65
CA ALA A 26 -2.08 -22.27 -6.72
C ALA A 26 -1.43 -22.29 -8.10
N ALA A 27 -0.24 -21.68 -8.26
CA ALA A 27 0.51 -21.69 -9.51
C ALA A 27 0.88 -23.12 -9.93
N LYS A 28 1.30 -23.97 -8.98
CA LYS A 28 1.59 -25.39 -9.23
C LYS A 28 0.36 -26.15 -9.75
N ARG A 29 -0.82 -25.93 -9.17
CA ARG A 29 -2.08 -26.53 -9.65
C ARG A 29 -2.47 -26.09 -11.05
N LEU A 30 -2.03 -24.91 -11.46
CA LEU A 30 -2.24 -24.33 -12.79
C LEU A 30 -1.08 -24.62 -13.77
N GLU A 31 -0.09 -25.42 -13.36
CA GLU A 31 1.11 -25.75 -14.14
C GLU A 31 1.90 -24.50 -14.58
N ILE A 32 1.91 -23.46 -13.74
CA ILE A 32 2.67 -22.22 -13.93
C ILE A 32 3.97 -22.30 -13.15
N GLU A 33 5.09 -22.03 -13.82
CA GLU A 33 6.39 -21.94 -13.18
C GLU A 33 6.50 -20.65 -12.35
N THR A 34 6.96 -20.75 -11.10
CA THR A 34 7.07 -19.62 -10.20
C THR A 34 8.52 -19.20 -10.00
N LEU A 35 8.79 -17.91 -10.13
CA LEU A 35 10.00 -17.25 -9.63
C LEU A 35 9.65 -16.40 -8.40
N LEU A 36 10.62 -16.16 -7.54
CA LEU A 36 10.46 -15.30 -6.36
C LEU A 36 11.46 -14.15 -6.41
N ALA A 37 10.97 -12.94 -6.21
CA ALA A 37 11.73 -11.77 -5.79
C ALA A 37 11.39 -11.49 -4.33
N VAL A 38 12.40 -11.44 -3.46
CA VAL A 38 12.21 -11.30 -2.02
C VAL A 38 12.68 -9.92 -1.58
N ASP A 39 11.89 -9.22 -0.76
CA ASP A 39 12.26 -7.94 -0.16
C ASP A 39 13.44 -8.12 0.77
N LEU A 40 14.64 -7.81 0.27
CA LEU A 40 15.91 -8.02 0.94
C LEU A 40 16.88 -6.93 0.49
N PRO A 41 17.59 -6.27 1.42
CA PRO A 41 18.74 -5.46 1.08
C PRO A 41 19.75 -6.27 0.27
N LYS A 42 20.42 -5.62 -0.69
CA LYS A 42 21.37 -6.27 -1.61
C LYS A 42 22.41 -7.13 -0.89
N GLN A 43 22.95 -6.63 0.22
CA GLN A 43 23.95 -7.32 1.03
C GLN A 43 23.43 -8.67 1.55
N LEU A 44 22.19 -8.70 2.06
CA LEU A 44 21.59 -9.90 2.60
C LEU A 44 21.19 -10.89 1.50
N ALA A 45 20.76 -10.37 0.34
CA ALA A 45 20.46 -11.18 -0.84
C ALA A 45 21.67 -11.97 -1.33
N GLU A 46 22.84 -11.30 -1.40
CA GLU A 46 24.12 -11.89 -1.77
C GLU A 46 24.54 -12.99 -0.78
N GLU A 47 24.43 -12.73 0.52
CA GLU A 47 24.75 -13.69 1.59
C GLU A 47 23.84 -14.94 1.55
N TRP A 48 22.54 -14.74 1.37
CA TRP A 48 21.55 -15.83 1.39
C TRP A 48 21.43 -16.59 0.06
N LYS A 49 22.23 -16.21 -0.95
CA LYS A 49 22.18 -16.76 -2.32
C LYS A 49 20.75 -16.73 -2.89
N GLN A 50 19.94 -15.78 -2.45
CA GLN A 50 18.60 -15.56 -2.99
C GLN A 50 18.76 -14.98 -4.39
N ARG A 51 18.15 -15.63 -5.39
CA ARG A 51 18.38 -15.27 -6.80
C ARG A 51 17.92 -13.86 -7.16
N LEU A 52 16.99 -13.29 -6.38
CA LEU A 52 16.48 -11.95 -6.61
C LEU A 52 16.05 -11.31 -5.30
N GLY A 53 17.01 -10.83 -4.51
CA GLY A 53 16.73 -9.91 -3.40
C GLY A 53 16.65 -8.49 -3.89
N VAL A 54 15.55 -7.80 -3.59
CA VAL A 54 15.19 -6.49 -4.15
C VAL A 54 14.72 -5.60 -3.01
N ASP A 55 15.06 -4.31 -3.04
CA ASP A 55 14.58 -3.34 -2.04
C ASP A 55 13.28 -2.68 -2.50
N PHE A 56 12.15 -3.07 -1.90
CA PHE A 56 10.85 -2.54 -2.29
C PHE A 56 10.62 -1.08 -1.88
N HIS A 57 11.47 -0.50 -1.04
CA HIS A 57 11.42 0.94 -0.73
C HIS A 57 11.92 1.81 -1.88
N ARG A 58 12.58 1.22 -2.88
CA ARG A 58 13.08 1.90 -4.07
C ARG A 58 12.44 1.29 -5.33
N PRO A 59 11.15 1.55 -5.60
CA PRO A 59 10.38 0.80 -6.61
C PRO A 59 10.95 0.89 -8.03
N GLU A 60 11.51 2.03 -8.43
CA GLU A 60 12.14 2.18 -9.75
C GLU A 60 13.46 1.39 -9.87
N ASP A 61 14.28 1.39 -8.83
CA ASP A 61 15.52 0.61 -8.80
C ASP A 61 15.20 -0.89 -8.74
N ALA A 62 14.19 -1.27 -7.96
CA ALA A 62 13.63 -2.61 -7.90
C ALA A 62 13.16 -3.08 -9.27
N ALA A 63 12.38 -2.26 -9.96
CA ALA A 63 11.90 -2.54 -11.31
C ALA A 63 13.06 -2.70 -12.30
N ALA A 64 14.10 -1.87 -12.20
CA ALA A 64 15.26 -1.98 -13.06
C ALA A 64 16.05 -3.28 -12.83
N GLN A 65 16.23 -3.66 -11.57
CA GLN A 65 16.88 -4.91 -11.17
C GLN A 65 16.09 -6.13 -11.63
N ILE A 66 14.76 -6.14 -11.42
CA ILE A 66 13.87 -7.21 -11.87
C ILE A 66 13.94 -7.37 -13.39
N ALA A 67 13.83 -6.28 -14.14
CA ALA A 67 13.90 -6.32 -15.60
C ALA A 67 15.23 -6.90 -16.12
N SER A 68 16.34 -6.52 -15.48
CA SER A 68 17.67 -7.07 -15.80
C SER A 68 17.75 -8.57 -15.49
N ALA A 69 17.25 -8.99 -14.32
CA ALA A 69 17.29 -10.40 -13.90
C ALA A 69 16.41 -11.33 -14.75
N LEU A 70 15.38 -10.79 -15.40
CA LEU A 70 14.46 -11.55 -16.25
C LEU A 70 14.85 -11.58 -17.73
N ALA A 71 15.93 -10.92 -18.14
CA ALA A 71 16.35 -10.85 -19.55
C ALA A 71 16.53 -12.23 -20.21
N GLU A 72 17.16 -13.17 -19.49
CA GLU A 72 17.42 -14.54 -19.97
C GLU A 72 16.32 -15.53 -19.57
N ARG A 73 15.33 -15.10 -18.77
CA ARG A 73 14.27 -15.95 -18.24
C ARG A 73 12.95 -15.17 -18.13
N PRO A 74 12.32 -14.85 -19.28
CA PRO A 74 11.13 -14.02 -19.32
C PRO A 74 9.96 -14.64 -18.55
N VAL A 75 9.09 -13.78 -18.04
CA VAL A 75 7.85 -14.14 -17.33
C VAL A 75 6.65 -13.56 -18.08
N ASP A 76 5.47 -14.13 -17.88
CA ASP A 76 4.22 -13.63 -18.45
C ASP A 76 3.54 -12.58 -17.56
N ALA A 77 3.82 -12.60 -16.25
CA ALA A 77 3.30 -11.64 -15.30
C ALA A 77 4.19 -11.48 -14.05
N ILE A 78 4.03 -10.34 -13.39
CA ILE A 78 4.64 -10.03 -12.10
C ILE A 78 3.51 -9.68 -11.13
N LEU A 79 3.47 -10.37 -9.98
CA LEU A 79 2.44 -10.17 -8.96
C LEU A 79 3.08 -9.90 -7.59
N SER A 80 2.66 -8.81 -6.95
CA SER A 80 2.99 -8.56 -5.55
C SER A 80 2.02 -9.33 -4.65
N LEU A 81 2.57 -10.08 -3.69
CA LEU A 81 1.77 -10.87 -2.74
C LEU A 81 1.33 -10.08 -1.51
N ASP A 82 1.91 -8.90 -1.32
CA ASP A 82 1.52 -7.93 -0.32
C ASP A 82 1.59 -6.52 -0.91
N ASP A 83 1.28 -5.54 -0.09
CA ASP A 83 1.21 -4.16 -0.51
C ASP A 83 2.61 -3.54 -0.74
N SER A 84 3.67 -4.02 -0.07
CA SER A 84 5.01 -3.42 -0.16
C SER A 84 5.64 -3.55 -1.55
N GLY A 85 5.46 -4.69 -2.21
CA GLY A 85 5.95 -4.92 -3.58
C GLY A 85 5.08 -4.32 -4.69
N SER A 86 3.91 -3.75 -4.39
CA SER A 86 2.91 -3.37 -5.40
C SER A 86 3.40 -2.32 -6.40
N LEU A 87 4.12 -1.29 -5.92
CA LEU A 87 4.70 -0.25 -6.78
C LEU A 87 5.81 -0.82 -7.68
N GLY A 88 6.69 -1.66 -7.11
CA GLY A 88 7.75 -2.33 -7.85
C GLY A 88 7.21 -3.28 -8.92
N ALA A 89 6.15 -4.04 -8.61
CA ALA A 89 5.49 -4.91 -9.58
C ALA A 89 4.90 -4.12 -10.76
N ALA A 90 4.18 -3.03 -10.48
CA ALA A 90 3.61 -2.18 -11.52
C ALA A 90 4.68 -1.55 -12.42
N ALA A 91 5.75 -1.00 -11.83
CA ALA A 91 6.86 -0.39 -12.56
C ALA A 91 7.64 -1.42 -13.38
N ALA A 92 7.95 -2.59 -12.81
CA ALA A 92 8.66 -3.67 -13.50
C ALA A 92 7.85 -4.20 -14.70
N SER A 93 6.55 -4.45 -14.50
CA SER A 93 5.67 -4.91 -15.57
C SER A 93 5.52 -3.88 -16.68
N GLN A 94 5.39 -2.59 -16.35
CA GLN A 94 5.37 -1.52 -17.36
C GLN A 94 6.66 -1.52 -18.18
N ARG A 95 7.81 -1.62 -17.51
CA ARG A 95 9.13 -1.61 -18.16
C ARG A 95 9.36 -2.81 -19.08
N LEU A 96 8.75 -3.95 -18.77
CA LEU A 96 8.83 -5.19 -19.53
C LEU A 96 7.68 -5.37 -20.55
N GLY A 97 6.73 -4.44 -20.60
CA GLY A 97 5.57 -4.54 -21.50
C GLY A 97 4.58 -5.65 -21.12
N LEU A 98 4.53 -6.05 -19.85
CA LEU A 98 3.64 -7.11 -19.33
C LEU A 98 2.27 -6.53 -18.92
N PRO A 99 1.21 -7.35 -18.82
CA PRO A 99 -0.06 -6.93 -18.23
C PRO A 99 0.12 -6.44 -16.78
N HIS A 100 -0.46 -5.29 -16.43
CA HIS A 100 -0.31 -4.67 -15.12
C HIS A 100 -1.39 -3.65 -14.78
N ASN A 101 -1.51 -3.34 -13.49
CA ASN A 101 -2.14 -2.10 -13.04
C ASN A 101 -1.23 -0.92 -13.40
N ALA A 102 -1.77 0.17 -13.93
CA ALA A 102 -1.01 1.38 -14.20
C ALA A 102 -0.24 1.84 -12.94
N PRO A 103 1.03 2.28 -13.02
CA PRO A 103 1.79 2.69 -11.83
C PRO A 103 1.12 3.80 -11.03
N ALA A 104 0.46 4.75 -11.69
CA ALA A 104 -0.31 5.80 -11.02
C ALA A 104 -1.49 5.24 -10.21
N ALA A 105 -2.12 4.14 -10.66
CA ALA A 105 -3.17 3.47 -9.91
C ALA A 105 -2.61 2.71 -8.70
N ALA A 106 -1.44 2.08 -8.84
CA ALA A 106 -0.73 1.45 -7.73
C ALA A 106 -0.29 2.49 -6.68
N GLU A 107 0.19 3.65 -7.11
CA GLU A 107 0.50 4.80 -6.24
C GLU A 107 -0.75 5.29 -5.51
N ALA A 108 -1.86 5.47 -6.23
CA ALA A 108 -3.12 5.89 -5.63
C ALA A 108 -3.64 4.92 -4.58
N ALA A 109 -3.45 3.61 -4.76
CA ALA A 109 -3.83 2.59 -3.78
C ALA A 109 -2.92 2.58 -2.53
N ARG A 110 -1.69 3.11 -2.65
CA ARG A 110 -0.65 3.06 -1.60
C ARG A 110 -0.49 4.36 -0.83
N ASN A 111 -0.74 5.49 -1.48
CA ASN A 111 -0.57 6.81 -0.92
C ASN A 111 -1.94 7.42 -0.59
N LYS A 112 -2.25 7.56 0.70
CA LYS A 112 -3.57 8.06 1.15
C LYS A 112 -3.90 9.46 0.63
N LEU A 113 -2.91 10.31 0.42
CA LEU A 113 -3.14 11.64 -0.12
C LEU A 113 -3.53 11.58 -1.60
N VAL A 114 -2.82 10.79 -2.41
CA VAL A 114 -3.16 10.56 -3.82
C VAL A 114 -4.54 9.89 -3.92
N MET A 115 -4.80 8.87 -3.10
CA MET A 115 -6.09 8.21 -2.98
C MET A 115 -7.22 9.22 -2.76
N ARG A 116 -7.10 10.08 -1.74
CA ARG A 116 -8.14 11.07 -1.39
C ARG A 116 -8.36 12.09 -2.50
N ARG A 117 -7.31 12.57 -3.14
CA ARG A 117 -7.40 13.49 -4.29
C ARG A 117 -8.14 12.84 -5.46
N MET A 118 -7.82 11.59 -5.80
CA MET A 118 -8.46 10.87 -6.90
C MET A 118 -9.92 10.51 -6.61
N LEU A 119 -10.23 10.02 -5.41
CA LEU A 119 -11.60 9.71 -5.01
C LEU A 119 -12.49 10.96 -5.05
N ARG A 120 -12.00 12.09 -4.50
CA ARG A 120 -12.72 13.36 -4.57
C ARG A 120 -12.92 13.84 -6.01
N ALA A 121 -11.89 13.76 -6.85
CA ALA A 121 -11.99 14.14 -8.27
C ALA A 121 -12.96 13.24 -9.05
N GLY A 122 -13.06 11.97 -8.66
CA GLY A 122 -14.01 10.99 -9.22
C GLY A 122 -15.44 11.10 -8.66
N GLY A 123 -15.73 12.07 -7.78
CA GLY A 123 -17.06 12.26 -7.20
C GLY A 123 -17.42 11.27 -6.09
N VAL A 124 -16.46 10.50 -5.57
CA VAL A 124 -16.69 9.59 -4.45
C VAL A 124 -16.79 10.40 -3.16
N ALA A 125 -17.81 10.10 -2.35
CA ALA A 125 -17.99 10.68 -1.02
C ALA A 125 -16.68 10.52 -0.22
N SER A 126 -16.09 11.64 0.17
CA SER A 126 -14.78 11.70 0.81
C SER A 126 -14.83 12.66 2.01
N PRO A 127 -14.10 12.37 3.10
CA PRO A 127 -13.99 13.31 4.21
C PRO A 127 -13.32 14.60 3.75
N ARG A 128 -13.54 15.71 4.47
CA ARG A 128 -12.69 16.90 4.30
C ARG A 128 -11.28 16.51 4.70
N PHE A 129 -10.28 16.93 3.93
CA PHE A 129 -8.89 16.55 4.21
C PHE A 129 -7.90 17.64 3.79
N GLN A 130 -6.74 17.65 4.45
CA GLN A 130 -5.62 18.50 4.10
C GLN A 130 -4.29 17.81 4.40
N ASP A 131 -3.32 17.98 3.52
CA ASP A 131 -1.95 17.52 3.72
C ASP A 131 -1.06 18.61 4.33
N PHE A 132 -0.13 18.16 5.15
CA PHE A 132 0.88 18.97 5.83
C PHE A 132 2.21 18.22 5.78
N ARG A 133 3.29 18.90 6.15
CA ARG A 133 4.64 18.34 6.23
C ARG A 133 5.11 18.27 7.67
N THR A 134 6.01 17.33 7.97
CA THR A 134 6.60 17.17 9.31
C THR A 134 7.35 18.40 9.83
N THR A 135 7.67 19.35 8.95
CA THR A 135 8.34 20.63 9.24
C THR A 135 7.39 21.80 9.46
N ASP A 136 6.09 21.62 9.24
CA ASP A 136 5.11 22.70 9.39
C ASP A 136 4.90 23.05 10.87
N ASP A 137 4.60 24.32 11.14
CA ASP A 137 4.30 24.78 12.50
C ASP A 137 2.96 24.20 12.97
N LEU A 138 2.99 23.37 14.03
CA LEU A 138 1.80 22.67 14.50
C LEU A 138 0.69 23.58 15.02
N ALA A 139 0.99 24.79 15.48
CA ALA A 139 -0.05 25.73 15.90
C ALA A 139 -0.80 26.26 14.67
N GLN A 140 -0.09 26.61 13.60
CA GLN A 140 -0.70 27.00 12.33
C GLN A 140 -1.48 25.86 11.69
N VAL A 141 -0.94 24.64 11.74
CA VAL A 141 -1.66 23.44 11.27
C VAL A 141 -2.97 23.27 12.04
N ALA A 142 -2.95 23.43 13.37
CA ALA A 142 -4.16 23.32 14.20
C ALA A 142 -5.22 24.37 13.83
N ASP A 143 -4.82 25.62 13.55
CA ASP A 143 -5.75 26.67 13.11
C ASP A 143 -6.42 26.32 11.77
N VAL A 144 -5.67 25.69 10.85
CA VAL A 144 -6.21 25.20 9.59
C VAL A 144 -7.19 24.03 9.82
N VAL A 145 -6.86 23.12 10.74
CA VAL A 145 -7.75 21.99 11.09
C VAL A 145 -9.08 22.51 11.63
N GLU A 146 -9.07 23.47 12.55
CA GLU A 146 -10.29 24.07 13.13
C GLU A 146 -11.17 24.76 12.10
N THR A 147 -10.56 25.43 11.11
CA THR A 147 -11.30 26.22 10.12
C THR A 147 -11.77 25.42 8.90
N SER A 148 -11.03 24.38 8.51
CA SER A 148 -11.23 23.68 7.23
C SER A 148 -11.64 22.21 7.35
N ILE A 149 -11.38 21.57 8.49
CA ILE A 149 -11.64 20.14 8.71
C ILE A 149 -12.66 19.92 9.82
N ASP A 150 -12.53 20.64 10.94
CA ASP A 150 -13.30 20.49 12.18
C ASP A 150 -12.99 19.19 12.95
N TYR A 151 -13.40 19.15 14.22
CA TYR A 151 -13.25 17.99 15.09
C TYR A 151 -14.56 17.17 15.20
N PRO A 152 -14.49 15.84 15.43
CA PRO A 152 -13.28 15.04 15.51
C PRO A 152 -12.58 14.88 14.14
N CYS A 153 -11.24 14.82 14.18
CA CYS A 153 -10.39 14.62 13.02
C CYS A 153 -9.50 13.38 13.22
N VAL A 154 -8.90 12.89 12.13
CA VAL A 154 -7.95 11.78 12.13
C VAL A 154 -6.63 12.24 11.51
N VAL A 155 -5.55 12.10 12.27
CA VAL A 155 -4.18 12.36 11.82
C VAL A 155 -3.56 11.05 11.37
N LYS A 156 -2.94 11.00 10.18
CA LYS A 156 -2.33 9.77 9.65
C LYS A 156 -1.18 10.00 8.67
N PRO A 157 -0.20 9.09 8.61
CA PRO A 157 0.83 9.12 7.57
C PRO A 157 0.25 8.71 6.22
N VAL A 158 0.83 9.24 5.14
CA VAL A 158 0.33 8.97 3.79
C VAL A 158 0.65 7.56 3.29
N ASP A 159 1.75 6.96 3.76
CA ASP A 159 2.42 5.79 3.14
C ASP A 159 2.58 4.57 4.07
N LEU A 160 2.13 4.63 5.32
CA LEU A 160 2.14 3.46 6.23
C LEU A 160 0.85 2.64 6.14
N ASN A 161 0.91 1.39 6.59
CA ASN A 161 -0.20 0.43 6.61
C ASN A 161 -0.49 -0.09 8.04
N GLY A 162 -1.51 -0.92 8.19
CA GLY A 162 -1.87 -1.57 9.47
C GLY A 162 -2.17 -0.58 10.59
N SER A 163 -2.86 0.52 10.27
CA SER A 163 -3.22 1.60 11.20
C SER A 163 -2.06 2.27 11.94
N ARG A 164 -0.81 2.04 11.50
CA ARG A 164 0.37 2.63 12.12
C ARG A 164 0.34 4.15 11.97
N GLY A 165 0.26 4.84 13.11
CA GLY A 165 0.24 6.30 13.17
C GLY A 165 -1.10 6.94 12.78
N VAL A 166 -2.19 6.17 12.73
CA VAL A 166 -3.55 6.68 12.54
C VAL A 166 -4.17 6.97 13.90
N ILE A 167 -4.55 8.23 14.15
CA ILE A 167 -4.98 8.69 15.48
C ILE A 167 -6.15 9.66 15.36
N ARG A 168 -7.28 9.36 16.02
CA ARG A 168 -8.41 10.30 16.16
C ARG A 168 -8.10 11.35 17.24
N ALA A 169 -8.50 12.58 16.98
CA ALA A 169 -8.46 13.68 17.93
C ALA A 169 -9.80 14.42 17.94
N ASN A 170 -10.37 14.60 19.12
CA ASN A 170 -11.70 15.18 19.35
C ASN A 170 -11.65 16.69 19.59
N ASP A 171 -10.46 17.25 19.83
CA ASP A 171 -10.24 18.67 20.04
C ASP A 171 -8.79 19.07 19.69
N ARG A 172 -8.49 20.36 19.82
CA ARG A 172 -7.16 20.94 19.56
C ARG A 172 -6.05 20.32 20.40
N ALA A 173 -6.30 20.07 21.67
CA ALA A 173 -5.28 19.53 22.58
C ALA A 173 -4.92 18.09 22.19
N GLU A 174 -5.93 17.26 21.92
CA GLU A 174 -5.75 15.91 21.40
C GLU A 174 -5.07 15.92 20.03
N PHE A 175 -5.44 16.85 19.14
CA PHE A 175 -4.83 16.98 17.81
C PHE A 175 -3.33 17.26 17.91
N LEU A 176 -2.94 18.25 18.72
CA LEU A 176 -1.53 18.58 18.93
C LEU A 176 -0.76 17.40 19.55
N ALA A 177 -1.39 16.62 20.44
CA ALA A 177 -0.77 15.42 21.00
C ALA A 177 -0.58 14.31 19.94
N ALA A 178 -1.62 14.04 19.14
CA ALA A 178 -1.62 13.07 18.05
C ALA A 178 -0.58 13.43 16.97
N ALA A 179 -0.57 14.69 16.52
CA ALA A 179 0.38 15.19 15.54
C ALA A 179 1.83 15.04 16.04
N ARG A 180 2.15 15.50 17.26
CA ARG A 180 3.50 15.33 17.83
C ARG A 180 3.92 13.87 17.92
N ARG A 181 3.01 12.96 18.25
CA ARG A 181 3.28 11.52 18.26
C ARG A 181 3.62 11.02 16.86
N LEU A 182 2.84 11.40 15.85
CA LEU A 182 3.11 11.04 14.46
C LEU A 182 4.44 11.61 13.96
N LEU A 183 4.74 12.88 14.24
CA LEU A 183 6.00 13.52 13.82
C LEU A 183 7.23 12.79 14.38
N ARG A 184 7.18 12.35 15.65
CA ARG A 184 8.26 11.53 16.23
C ARG A 184 8.43 10.19 15.52
N MET A 185 7.35 9.58 15.04
CA MET A 185 7.41 8.31 14.30
C MET A 185 7.97 8.50 12.88
N LEU A 186 7.65 9.62 12.22
CA LEU A 186 8.06 9.89 10.86
C LEU A 186 9.47 10.46 10.75
N GLY A 187 9.95 11.12 11.81
CA GLY A 187 11.19 11.89 11.78
C GLY A 187 11.02 13.25 11.13
N ALA A 188 12.01 14.13 11.33
CA ALA A 188 12.00 15.47 10.74
C ALA A 188 12.66 15.51 9.36
N GLU A 189 13.64 14.64 9.09
CA GLU A 189 14.48 14.68 7.90
C GLU A 189 14.54 13.31 7.18
N PRO A 190 14.26 13.26 5.86
CA PRO A 190 13.73 14.36 5.05
C PRO A 190 12.29 14.72 5.47
N PRO A 191 11.78 15.95 5.18
CA PRO A 191 10.42 16.34 5.53
C PRO A 191 9.38 15.45 4.85
N ARG A 192 8.54 14.76 5.63
CA ARG A 192 7.53 13.81 5.13
C ARG A 192 6.14 14.40 5.17
N PRO A 193 5.27 14.07 4.19
CA PRO A 193 3.87 14.47 4.24
C PRO A 193 3.09 13.62 5.25
N PHE A 194 2.09 14.24 5.87
CA PHE A 194 1.01 13.57 6.59
C PHE A 194 -0.33 14.19 6.22
N LEU A 195 -1.40 13.48 6.55
CA LEU A 195 -2.77 13.84 6.20
C LEU A 195 -3.59 14.02 7.46
N VAL A 196 -4.41 15.07 7.50
CA VAL A 196 -5.49 15.22 8.47
C VAL A 196 -6.81 15.17 7.71
N GLU A 197 -7.79 14.42 8.22
CA GLU A 197 -9.13 14.36 7.64
C GLU A 197 -10.22 14.36 8.69
N SER A 198 -11.44 14.77 8.33
CA SER A 198 -12.60 14.69 9.22
C SER A 198 -12.92 13.24 9.55
N TYR A 199 -13.18 12.93 10.81
CA TYR A 199 -13.62 11.59 11.22
C TYR A 199 -15.00 11.28 10.63
N ILE A 200 -15.18 10.05 10.14
CA ILE A 200 -16.46 9.56 9.62
C ILE A 200 -17.03 8.59 10.67
N PRO A 201 -18.08 8.97 11.41
CA PRO A 201 -18.75 8.03 12.29
C PRO A 201 -19.57 7.02 11.48
N GLY A 202 -19.63 5.78 11.93
CA GLY A 202 -20.49 4.76 11.34
C GLY A 202 -19.87 3.37 11.35
N VAL A 203 -20.50 2.49 10.60
CA VAL A 203 -20.04 1.10 10.43
C VAL A 203 -18.95 1.07 9.37
N GLU A 204 -17.88 0.32 9.65
CA GLU A 204 -16.84 0.00 8.68
C GLU A 204 -17.09 -1.38 8.08
N VAL A 205 -16.90 -1.50 6.76
CA VAL A 205 -17.01 -2.76 6.02
C VAL A 205 -15.80 -2.92 5.11
N ALA A 206 -15.46 -4.16 4.78
CA ALA A 206 -14.42 -4.48 3.80
C ALA A 206 -15.00 -5.20 2.60
N LEU A 207 -14.76 -4.68 1.40
CA LEU A 207 -15.17 -5.30 0.14
C LEU A 207 -13.95 -5.89 -0.55
N GLU A 208 -14.00 -7.19 -0.83
CA GLU A 208 -12.99 -7.89 -1.63
C GLU A 208 -13.51 -8.09 -3.04
N GLY A 209 -12.68 -7.80 -4.04
CA GLY A 209 -13.07 -7.86 -5.44
C GLY A 209 -11.91 -7.88 -6.42
N ILE A 210 -12.21 -8.30 -7.65
CA ILE A 210 -11.28 -8.27 -8.79
C ILE A 210 -11.80 -7.25 -9.80
N LEU A 211 -10.98 -6.27 -10.15
CA LEU A 211 -11.29 -5.31 -11.20
C LEU A 211 -10.51 -5.70 -12.46
N ASP A 212 -11.23 -6.11 -13.50
CA ASP A 212 -10.65 -6.46 -14.80
C ASP A 212 -11.37 -5.73 -15.93
N ASN A 213 -10.62 -5.08 -16.81
CA ASN A 213 -11.14 -4.31 -17.95
C ASN A 213 -12.31 -3.37 -17.59
N GLY A 214 -12.19 -2.68 -16.45
CA GLY A 214 -13.20 -1.75 -15.94
C GLY A 214 -14.43 -2.41 -15.31
N ARG A 215 -14.46 -3.74 -15.19
CA ARG A 215 -15.55 -4.49 -14.56
C ARG A 215 -15.12 -5.04 -13.21
N LEU A 216 -15.78 -4.58 -12.14
CA LEU A 216 -15.59 -5.09 -10.78
C LEU A 216 -16.40 -6.37 -10.58
N GLN A 217 -15.74 -7.46 -10.25
CA GLN A 217 -16.34 -8.66 -9.69
C GLN A 217 -16.17 -8.63 -8.17
N VAL A 218 -17.27 -8.46 -7.45
CA VAL A 218 -17.29 -8.57 -5.98
C VAL A 218 -17.15 -10.05 -5.59
N LEU A 219 -16.22 -10.34 -4.69
CA LEU A 219 -15.98 -11.68 -4.16
C LEU A 219 -16.64 -11.85 -2.79
N ALA A 220 -16.48 -10.84 -1.92
CA ALA A 220 -17.03 -10.85 -0.58
C ALA A 220 -17.23 -9.43 -0.05
N LEU A 221 -18.16 -9.29 0.90
CA LEU A 221 -18.36 -8.11 1.73
C LEU A 221 -18.33 -8.60 3.18
N PHE A 222 -17.41 -8.08 3.97
CA PHE A 222 -17.22 -8.45 5.37
C PHE A 222 -17.64 -7.32 6.29
N ASP A 223 -18.27 -7.69 7.40
CA ASP A 223 -18.50 -6.77 8.49
C ASP A 223 -17.22 -6.66 9.34
N LYS A 224 -16.96 -5.47 9.89
CA LYS A 224 -16.01 -5.27 10.98
C LYS A 224 -16.80 -5.08 12.28
N PRO A 225 -17.03 -6.15 13.07
CA PRO A 225 -17.99 -6.14 14.17
C PRO A 225 -17.55 -5.29 15.37
N ASP A 226 -16.24 -5.14 15.58
CA ASP A 226 -15.71 -4.34 16.67
C ASP A 226 -15.74 -2.85 16.28
N PRO A 227 -16.42 -1.98 17.06
CA PRO A 227 -16.47 -0.55 16.74
C PRO A 227 -15.07 0.08 16.79
N LEU A 228 -14.55 0.44 15.62
CA LEU A 228 -13.28 1.16 15.48
C LEU A 228 -13.50 2.66 15.64
N GLU A 229 -13.94 3.08 16.82
CA GLU A 229 -14.26 4.48 17.08
C GLU A 229 -13.01 5.32 17.40
N GLY A 230 -11.87 4.69 17.72
CA GLY A 230 -10.64 5.37 18.10
C GLY A 230 -10.41 5.41 19.62
N PRO A 231 -9.36 6.11 20.09
CA PRO A 231 -8.49 6.99 19.32
C PRO A 231 -7.53 6.28 18.37
N PHE A 232 -7.33 4.96 18.53
CA PHE A 232 -6.57 4.11 17.62
C PHE A 232 -7.49 3.09 16.94
N PHE A 233 -7.08 2.60 15.77
CA PHE A 233 -7.91 1.78 14.87
C PHE A 233 -7.24 0.41 14.66
N GLU A 234 -7.03 -0.33 15.74
CA GLU A 234 -6.36 -1.64 15.68
C GLU A 234 -7.24 -2.67 14.97
N GLU A 235 -6.69 -3.38 13.98
CA GLU A 235 -7.43 -4.41 13.26
C GLU A 235 -7.68 -5.61 14.18
N THR A 236 -8.93 -6.09 14.22
CA THR A 236 -9.32 -7.26 15.01
C THR A 236 -9.64 -8.45 14.10
N ILE A 237 -10.90 -8.59 13.68
CA ILE A 237 -11.40 -9.70 12.88
C ILE A 237 -12.34 -9.20 11.78
N TYR A 238 -12.42 -9.99 10.72
CA TYR A 238 -13.42 -9.86 9.65
C TYR A 238 -14.42 -11.01 9.82
N VAL A 239 -15.72 -10.72 9.74
CA VAL A 239 -16.79 -11.72 9.86
C VAL A 239 -17.65 -11.73 8.61
#